data_AF-A0A5B9YEK1-F1
#
_entry.id   AF-A0A5B9YEK1-F1
#
_cell.length_a   1.000
_cell.length_b   1.000
_cell.length_c   1.000
_cell.angle_alpha   90.00
_cell.angle_beta   90.00
_cell.angle_gamma   90.00
#
_symmetry.space_group_name_H-M   'P 1'
#
loop_
_entity.id
_entity.type
_entity.pdbx_description
1 polymer ?
#
loop_
_entity_poly.entity_id
_entity_poly.type
_entity_poly.pdbx_seq_one_letter_code
_entity_poly.pdbx_strand_id
1 'polypeptide(L)'
;MDIYKAFIDELRVVIRQEINDSLEELIKRYAEDKWMTRKELAEYWGVSVSYIDHKIDEIPHSVTTPVAFKKSQVDAWRMGELKNQEIVNSSKVNINNYKKNDFKVGR
;
A
#
# COMPACT_ATOMS: atom_id res chain seq x y z
N MET A 1 -0.77 -47.58 -10.51
CA MET A 1 -0.07 -46.28 -10.37
C MET A 1 -1.04 -45.18 -9.90
N ASP A 2 -2.27 -45.51 -9.47
CA ASP A 2 -3.32 -44.54 -9.13
C ASP A 2 -3.35 -44.09 -7.66
N ILE A 3 -2.84 -44.91 -6.74
CA ILE A 3 -2.88 -44.63 -5.30
C ILE A 3 -2.02 -43.40 -4.96
N TYR A 4 -0.85 -43.27 -5.60
CA TYR A 4 0.02 -42.10 -5.44
C TYR A 4 -0.61 -40.83 -6.01
N LYS A 5 -1.42 -40.95 -7.07
CA LYS A 5 -2.11 -39.82 -7.68
C LYS A 5 -3.24 -39.32 -6.78
N ALA A 6 -4.05 -40.25 -6.25
CA ALA A 6 -5.12 -39.94 -5.30
C ALA A 6 -4.58 -39.29 -4.01
N PHE A 7 -3.48 -39.81 -3.46
CA PHE A 7 -2.84 -39.26 -2.27
C PHE A 7 -2.30 -37.82 -2.49
N ILE A 8 -1.67 -37.56 -3.64
CA ILE A 8 -1.17 -36.21 -3.98
C ILE A 8 -2.33 -35.22 -4.20
N ASP A 9 -3.43 -35.68 -4.79
CA ASP A 9 -4.60 -34.83 -5.02
C ASP A 9 -5.33 -34.51 -3.71
N GLU A 10 -5.44 -35.45 -2.77
CA GLU A 10 -5.95 -35.18 -1.41
C GLU A 10 -5.09 -34.16 -0.67
N LEU A 11 -3.76 -34.30 -0.71
CA LEU A 11 -2.84 -33.34 -0.10
C LEU A 11 -2.99 -31.93 -0.71
N ARG A 12 -3.19 -31.83 -2.02
CA ARG A 12 -3.44 -30.54 -2.68
C ARG A 12 -4.73 -29.89 -2.22
N VAL A 13 -5.79 -30.68 -2.02
CA VAL A 13 -7.09 -30.15 -1.57
C VAL A 13 -6.94 -29.60 -0.15
N VAL A 14 -6.34 -30.37 0.76
CA VAL A 14 -6.11 -29.94 2.14
C VAL A 14 -5.24 -28.69 2.21
N ILE A 15 -4.13 -28.63 1.47
CA ILE A 15 -3.25 -27.46 1.44
C ILE A 15 -3.99 -26.23 0.89
N ARG A 16 -4.80 -26.38 -0.17
CA ARG A 16 -5.59 -25.26 -0.71
C ARG A 16 -6.64 -24.78 0.29
N GLN A 17 -7.28 -25.69 1.01
CA GLN A 17 -8.28 -25.34 2.02
C GLN A 17 -7.63 -24.59 3.17
N GLU A 18 -6.52 -25.09 3.71
CA GLU A 18 -5.81 -24.45 4.83
C GLU A 18 -5.27 -23.06 4.44
N ILE A 19 -4.76 -22.92 3.21
CA ILE A 19 -4.32 -21.62 2.69
C ILE A 19 -5.50 -20.68 2.54
N ASN A 20 -6.63 -21.15 1.99
CA ASN A 20 -7.82 -20.31 1.82
C ASN A 20 -8.43 -19.89 3.15
N ASP A 21 -8.49 -20.79 4.14
CA ASP A 21 -9.03 -20.50 5.47
C ASP A 21 -8.12 -19.51 6.21
N SER A 22 -6.80 -19.70 6.13
CA SER A 22 -5.83 -18.74 6.68
C SER A 22 -5.91 -17.37 6.01
N LEU A 23 -6.12 -17.33 4.68
CA LEU A 23 -6.30 -16.10 3.93
C LEU A 23 -7.63 -15.43 4.26
N GLU A 24 -8.73 -16.17 4.39
CA GLU A 24 -10.02 -15.63 4.80
C GLU A 24 -9.97 -15.07 6.22
N GLU A 25 -9.27 -15.74 7.15
CA GLU A 25 -9.10 -15.27 8.51
C GLU A 25 -8.23 -14.00 8.57
N LEU A 26 -7.15 -13.95 7.78
CA LEU A 26 -6.33 -12.75 7.62
C LEU A 26 -7.14 -11.61 6.99
N ILE A 27 -7.94 -11.90 5.96
CA ILE A 27 -8.80 -10.91 5.29
C ILE A 27 -9.88 -10.41 6.26
N LYS A 28 -10.54 -11.27 7.04
CA LYS A 28 -11.53 -10.85 8.05
C LYS A 28 -10.91 -9.97 9.13
N ARG A 29 -9.73 -10.33 9.64
CA ARG A 29 -9.00 -9.51 10.63
C ARG A 29 -8.51 -8.18 10.05
N TYR A 30 -8.22 -8.11 8.75
CA TYR A 30 -7.90 -6.86 8.06
C TYR A 30 -9.15 -6.06 7.65
N ALA A 31 -10.29 -6.72 7.44
CA ALA A 31 -11.54 -6.13 7.00
C ALA A 31 -12.37 -5.54 8.16
N GLU A 32 -12.07 -5.90 9.40
CA GLU A 32 -12.54 -5.14 10.56
C GLU A 32 -11.88 -3.77 10.58
N ASP A 33 -12.57 -2.83 9.94
CA ASP A 33 -12.10 -1.49 9.69
C ASP A 33 -12.00 -0.69 11.00
N LYS A 34 -10.85 -0.81 11.66
CA LYS A 34 -10.59 -0.20 12.95
C LYS A 34 -10.52 1.32 12.80
N TRP A 35 -11.22 2.02 13.69
CA TRP A 35 -11.02 3.44 13.93
C TRP A 35 -9.85 3.65 14.86
N MET A 36 -8.94 4.53 14.47
CA MET A 36 -7.69 4.81 15.17
C MET A 36 -7.63 6.28 15.57
N THR A 37 -7.10 6.56 16.74
CA THR A 37 -6.80 7.93 17.19
C THR A 37 -5.54 8.47 16.50
N ARG A 38 -5.28 9.78 16.62
CA ARG A 38 -4.03 10.40 16.11
C ARG A 38 -2.76 9.69 16.58
N LYS A 39 -2.72 9.29 17.86
CA LYS A 39 -1.57 8.62 18.46
C LYS A 39 -1.38 7.22 17.87
N GLU A 40 -2.46 6.45 17.77
CA GLU A 40 -2.42 5.11 17.18
C GLU A 40 -2.05 5.16 15.70
N LEU A 41 -2.54 6.16 14.95
CA LEU A 41 -2.18 6.34 13.55
C LEU A 41 -0.69 6.66 13.40
N ALA A 42 -0.17 7.57 14.21
CA ALA A 42 1.24 7.94 14.21
C ALA A 42 2.15 6.74 14.51
N GLU A 43 1.78 5.94 15.53
CA GLU A 43 2.49 4.71 15.90
C GLU A 43 2.44 3.66 14.80
N TYR A 44 1.25 3.40 14.24
CA TYR A 44 1.07 2.46 13.14
C TYR A 44 1.87 2.83 11.90
N TRP A 45 2.02 4.13 11.63
CA TRP A 45 2.76 4.63 10.49
C TRP A 45 4.26 4.83 10.73
N GLY A 46 4.72 4.72 11.98
CA GLY A 46 6.10 5.00 12.37
C GLY A 46 6.50 6.47 12.24
N VAL A 47 5.55 7.40 12.40
CA VAL A 47 5.76 8.84 12.25
C VAL A 47 5.43 9.60 13.54
N SER A 48 5.84 10.87 13.63
CA SER A 48 5.48 11.71 14.76
C SER A 48 4.00 12.12 14.69
N VAL A 49 3.38 12.36 15.85
CA VAL A 49 1.99 12.90 15.90
C VAL A 49 1.91 14.25 15.18
N SER A 50 2.95 15.09 15.31
CA SER A 50 3.04 16.37 14.61
C SER A 50 2.98 16.23 13.08
N TYR A 51 3.54 15.16 12.51
CA TYR A 51 3.42 14.88 11.08
C TYR A 51 1.96 14.66 10.66
N ILE A 52 1.20 13.92 11.49
CA ILE A 52 -0.24 13.70 11.28
C ILE A 52 -0.99 15.03 11.39
N ASP A 53 -0.66 15.86 12.39
CA ASP A 53 -1.31 17.16 12.59
C ASP A 53 -1.05 18.12 11.42
N HIS A 54 0.16 18.13 10.85
CA HIS A 54 0.48 18.93 9.67
C HIS A 54 -0.29 18.51 8.42
N LYS A 55 -0.72 17.25 8.34
CA LYS A 55 -1.47 16.69 7.21
C LYS A 55 -2.91 16.36 7.57
N ILE A 56 -3.43 16.89 8.66
CA ILE A 56 -4.75 16.52 9.18
C ILE A 56 -5.87 16.80 8.18
N ASP A 57 -5.75 17.91 7.43
CA ASP A 57 -6.72 18.33 6.42
C ASP A 57 -6.64 17.48 5.14
N GLU A 58 -5.52 16.82 4.90
CA GLU A 58 -5.28 15.95 3.74
C GLU A 58 -5.67 14.49 4.03
N ILE A 59 -5.46 14.03 5.26
CA ILE A 59 -5.71 12.65 5.66
C ILE A 59 -7.21 12.44 5.89
N PRO A 60 -7.85 11.43 5.27
CA PRO A 60 -9.25 11.10 5.53
C PRO A 60 -9.50 10.80 7.02
N HIS A 61 -10.41 11.56 7.62
CA HIS A 61 -10.74 11.47 9.04
C HIS A 61 -12.23 11.65 9.30
N SER A 62 -12.68 11.30 10.51
CA SER A 62 -14.07 11.49 10.93
C SER A 62 -14.43 12.97 11.02
N VAL A 63 -15.60 13.35 10.51
CA VAL A 63 -16.14 14.72 10.61
C VAL A 63 -16.50 15.08 12.07
N THR A 64 -16.63 14.08 12.94
CA THR A 64 -16.98 14.23 14.36
C THR A 64 -15.76 14.34 15.26
N THR A 65 -15.90 15.08 16.36
CA THR A 65 -14.94 15.07 17.49
C THR A 65 -15.29 13.95 18.47
N PRO A 66 -14.31 13.17 18.99
CA PRO A 66 -12.87 13.27 18.72
C PRO A 66 -12.51 12.76 17.31
N VAL A 67 -11.51 13.40 16.69
CA VAL A 67 -11.04 13.02 15.35
C VAL A 67 -10.46 11.61 15.39
N ALA A 68 -11.04 10.74 14.58
CA ALA A 68 -10.63 9.36 14.40
C ALA A 68 -10.38 9.08 12.91
N PHE A 69 -9.50 8.11 12.67
CA PHE A 69 -9.04 7.73 11.35
C PHE A 69 -9.46 6.31 11.06
N LYS A 70 -10.12 6.10 9.93
CA LYS A 70 -10.51 4.78 9.51
C LYS A 70 -9.32 4.12 8.80
N LYS A 71 -8.83 3.00 9.33
CA LYS A 71 -7.59 2.35 8.87
C LYS A 71 -7.58 2.15 7.34
N SER A 72 -8.67 1.65 6.78
CA SER A 72 -8.77 1.41 5.33
C SER A 72 -8.64 2.67 4.49
N GLN A 73 -9.19 3.80 4.96
CA GLN A 73 -9.16 5.08 4.25
C GLN A 73 -7.77 5.70 4.30
N VAL A 74 -7.12 5.67 5.46
CA VAL A 74 -5.78 6.22 5.63
C VAL A 74 -4.72 5.37 4.92
N ASP A 75 -4.89 4.04 4.88
CA ASP A 75 -4.01 3.16 4.10
C ASP A 75 -4.17 3.39 2.60
N ALA A 76 -5.40 3.54 2.11
CA ALA A 76 -5.66 3.86 0.70
C ALA A 76 -5.05 5.22 0.31
N TRP A 77 -5.20 6.23 1.17
CA TRP A 77 -4.59 7.55 0.99
C TRP A 77 -3.06 7.46 0.95
N ARG A 78 -2.45 6.76 1.91
CA ARG A 78 -0.98 6.62 2.00
C ARG A 78 -0.40 5.87 0.79
N MET A 79 -1.08 4.86 0.28
CA MET A 79 -0.67 4.17 -0.95
C MET A 79 -0.76 5.09 -2.17
N GLY A 80 -1.75 5.98 -2.23
CA GLY A 80 -1.83 7.03 -3.25
C GLY A 80 -0.69 8.03 -3.15
N GLU A 81 -0.37 8.48 -1.93
CA GLU A 81 0.74 9.38 -1.62
C GLU A 81 2.09 8.81 -2.11
N LEU A 82 2.34 7.53 -1.83
CA LEU A 82 3.57 6.84 -2.26
C LEU A 82 3.68 6.76 -3.79
N LYS A 83 2.58 6.43 -4.48
CA LYS A 83 2.56 6.44 -5.96
C LYS A 83 2.85 7.83 -6.53
N ASN A 84 2.28 8.87 -5.92
CA ASN A 84 2.55 10.25 -6.34
C ASN A 84 4.02 10.63 -6.13
N GLN A 85 4.64 10.20 -5.02
CA GLN A 85 6.06 10.41 -4.76
C GLN A 85 6.97 9.67 -5.76
N GLU A 86 6.63 8.43 -6.12
CA GLU A 86 7.36 7.67 -7.16
C GLU A 86 7.31 8.36 -8.52
N ILE A 87 6.15 8.91 -8.91
CA ILE A 87 5.99 9.67 -10.15
C ILE A 87 6.84 10.96 -10.10
N VAL A 88 6.82 11.69 -8.99
CA VAL A 88 7.62 12.92 -8.85
C VAL A 88 9.12 12.62 -8.86
N ASN A 89 9.57 11.52 -8.24
CA ASN A 89 10.97 11.13 -8.22
C ASN A 89 11.46 10.60 -9.58
N SER A 90 10.63 9.86 -10.31
CA SER A 90 10.94 9.42 -11.68
C SER A 90 10.91 10.58 -12.69
N SER A 91 10.03 11.57 -12.50
CA SER A 91 9.98 12.79 -13.31
C SER A 91 11.15 13.75 -13.05
N LYS A 92 11.81 13.63 -11.89
CA LYS A 92 13.04 14.38 -11.55
C LYS A 92 14.31 13.77 -12.17
N VAL A 93 14.22 12.65 -12.89
CA VAL A 93 15.34 12.17 -13.73
C VAL A 93 15.46 13.08 -14.94
N ASN A 94 16.28 14.11 -14.71
CA ASN A 94 16.61 15.21 -15.58
C ASN A 94 17.03 14.74 -16.99
N ILE A 95 16.19 15.01 -18.01
CA ILE A 95 16.47 14.79 -19.45
C ILE A 95 17.46 15.85 -19.97
N ASN A 96 18.48 16.22 -19.19
CA ASN A 96 19.49 17.21 -19.56
C ASN A 96 20.79 16.60 -20.12
N ASN A 97 20.78 15.32 -20.47
CA ASN A 97 21.93 14.63 -21.07
C ASN A 97 21.74 14.24 -22.56
N TYR A 98 20.82 14.88 -23.27
CA TYR A 98 20.90 14.84 -24.74
C TYR A 98 21.95 15.85 -25.19
N LYS A 99 23.20 15.37 -25.31
CA LYS A 99 24.25 16.04 -26.09
C LYS A 99 23.64 16.48 -27.41
N LYS A 100 23.58 17.80 -27.60
CA LYS A 100 23.27 18.45 -28.86
C LYS A 100 24.36 18.03 -29.85
N ASN A 101 24.11 16.98 -30.63
CA ASN A 101 25.00 16.60 -31.72
C ASN A 101 24.91 17.71 -32.77
N ASP A 102 25.93 18.58 -32.80
CA ASP A 102 26.16 19.53 -33.89
C ASP A 102 26.49 18.75 -35.18
N PHE A 103 25.47 18.23 -35.85
CA PHE A 103 25.60 17.65 -37.18
C PHE A 103 25.68 18.80 -38.20
N LYS A 104 26.90 19.27 -38.47
CA LYS A 104 27.17 20.17 -39.61
C LYS A 104 27.09 19.38 -40.92
N VAL A 105 26.00 19.53 -41.66
CA VAL A 105 25.96 19.20 -43.09
C VAL A 105 26.63 20.34 -43.86
N GLY A 106 27.81 20.05 -44.41
CA GLY A 106 28.55 20.96 -45.29
C GLY A 106 27.78 21.28 -46.57
N ARG A 107 27.99 22.49 -47.08
CA ARG A 107 27.70 22.85 -48.47
C ARG A 107 28.97 22.71 -49.29
#